data_AF-A0A5C6ZQ01-F1
#
_entry.id   AF-A0A5C6ZQ01-F1
#
_cell.length_a   1.000
_cell.length_b   1.000
_cell.length_c   1.000
_cell.angle_alpha   90.00
_cell.angle_beta   90.00
_cell.angle_gamma   90.00
#
_symmetry.space_group_name_H-M   'P 1'
#
loop_
_entity.id
_entity.type
_entity.pdbx_description
1 polymer ?
#
loop_
_entity_poly.entity_id
_entity_poly.type
_entity_poly.pdbx_seq_one_letter_code
_entity_poly.pdbx_strand_id
1 'polypeptide(L)' 'MERITRILNEITTITLEIETKYPEIYKFLEEDTATLPFMEHPKINSKVLLNYLESLKQLLLHHRETHLIN' A
#
# COMPACT_ATOMS: atom_id res chain seq x y z
N MET A 1 -5.55 -5.66 20.64
CA MET A 1 -5.53 -4.62 19.59
C MET A 1 -4.25 -4.62 18.74
N GLU A 2 -3.41 -5.68 18.77
CA GLU A 2 -2.09 -5.63 18.12
C GLU A 2 -2.08 -5.89 16.60
N ARG A 3 -3.12 -6.54 16.06
CA ARG A 3 -3.12 -6.94 14.64
C ARG A 3 -3.28 -5.76 13.68
N ILE A 4 -4.19 -4.83 14.00
CA ILE A 4 -4.45 -3.66 13.15
C ILE A 4 -3.23 -2.75 13.10
N THR A 5 -2.61 -2.47 14.25
CA THR A 5 -1.40 -1.65 14.33
C THR A 5 -0.25 -2.26 13.53
N ARG A 6 -0.10 -3.59 13.54
CA ARG A 6 0.90 -4.29 12.74
C ARG A 6 0.65 -4.16 11.24
N ILE A 7 -0.61 -4.32 10.81
CA ILE A 7 -0.98 -4.15 9.40
C ILE A 7 -0.73 -2.70 8.94
N LEU A 8 -1.05 -1.72 9.79
CA LEU A 8 -0.78 -0.31 9.49
C LEU A 8 0.71 -0.02 9.37
N ASN A 9 1.53 -0.56 10.28
CA ASN A 9 2.98 -0.44 10.17
C ASN A 9 3.51 -1.09 8.88
N GLU A 10 2.99 -2.25 8.48
CA GLU A 10 3.36 -2.86 7.20
C GLU A 10 2.94 -1.99 6.01
N ILE A 11 1.72 -1.44 6.01
CA ILE A 11 1.25 -0.52 4.96
C ILE A 11 2.17 0.70 4.87
N THR A 12 2.45 1.36 5.99
CA THR A 12 3.33 2.53 6.03
C THR A 12 4.74 2.19 5.54
N THR A 13 5.28 1.05 5.97
CA THR A 13 6.62 0.61 5.55
C THR A 13 6.68 0.37 4.05
N ILE A 14 5.69 -0.31 3.48
CA ILE A 14 5.61 -0.59 2.05
C ILE A 14 5.41 0.70 1.26
N THR A 15 4.54 1.59 1.72
CA THR A 15 4.29 2.88 1.06
C THR A 15 5.56 3.73 1.05
N LEU A 16 6.29 3.79 2.17
CA LEU A 16 7.55 4.50 2.26
C LEU A 16 8.64 3.85 1.39
N GLU A 17 8.68 2.51 1.30
CA GLU A 17 9.58 1.81 0.39
C GLU A 17 9.25 2.11 -1.07
N ILE A 18 7.97 2.19 -1.43
CA ILE A 18 7.52 2.60 -2.77
C ILE A 18 7.93 4.04 -3.05
N GLU A 19 7.68 4.98 -2.13
CA GLU A 19 8.06 6.39 -2.28
C GLU A 19 9.57 6.56 -2.47
N THR A 20 10.38 5.82 -1.69
CA THR A 20 11.83 5.98 -1.67
C THR A 20 12.56 5.18 -2.76
N LYS A 21 12.10 3.98 -3.09
CA LYS A 21 12.77 3.08 -4.06
C LYS A 21 12.08 3.03 -5.42
N TYR A 22 10.79 3.29 -5.47
CA TYR A 22 9.96 3.17 -6.67
C TYR A 22 9.05 4.41 -6.86
N PRO A 23 9.61 5.63 -6.92
CA PRO A 23 8.84 6.87 -7.03
C PRO A 23 7.94 6.88 -8.28
N GLU A 24 8.29 6.11 -9.30
CA GLU A 24 7.46 5.86 -10.47
C GLU A 24 6.11 5.21 -10.12
N ILE A 25 6.08 4.18 -9.27
CA ILE A 25 4.85 3.54 -8.79
C ILE A 25 4.08 4.50 -7.89
N TYR A 26 4.79 5.24 -7.02
CA TYR A 26 4.16 6.21 -6.11
C TYR A 26 3.38 7.29 -6.88
N LYS A 27 3.94 7.74 -8.01
CA LYS A 27 3.28 8.73 -8.88
C LYS A 27 1.96 8.21 -9.47
N PHE A 28 1.87 6.91 -9.80
CA PHE A 28 0.59 6.29 -10.21
C PHE A 28 -0.40 6.18 -9.06
N LEU A 29 0.07 6.00 -7.82
CA LEU A 29 -0.76 5.98 -6.61
C LEU A 29 -1.26 7.39 -6.21
N GLU A 30 -0.52 8.45 -6.53
CA GLU A 30 -0.95 9.84 -6.33
C GLU A 30 -2.00 10.29 -7.35
N GLU A 31 -1.94 9.83 -8.60
CA GLU A 31 -3.05 10.10 -9.55
C GLU A 31 -4.35 9.42 -9.11
N ASP A 32 -4.23 8.25 -8.48
CA ASP A 32 -5.34 7.53 -7.85
C ASP A 32 -5.46 7.97 -6.38
N THR A 33 -5.75 9.25 -6.13
CA THR A 33 -5.97 9.84 -4.78
C THR A 33 -7.16 9.19 -4.05
N ALA A 34 -7.01 7.95 -3.61
CA ALA A 34 -7.98 7.18 -2.83
C ALA A 34 -7.30 6.38 -1.70
N THR A 35 -5.98 6.49 -1.58
CA THR A 35 -5.14 5.49 -0.94
C THR A 35 -4.98 5.62 0.57
N LEU A 36 -5.80 6.42 1.26
CA LEU A 36 -6.05 6.23 2.71
C LEU A 36 -7.34 6.95 3.17
N PRO A 37 -8.49 6.23 3.21
CA PRO A 37 -9.73 6.70 3.87
C PRO A 37 -9.61 6.72 5.41
N PHE A 38 -8.41 6.87 5.96
CA PHE A 38 -8.15 6.58 7.37
C PHE A 38 -8.82 7.58 8.34
N MET A 39 -9.11 8.79 7.88
CA MET A 39 -9.70 9.84 8.74
C MET A 39 -11.23 9.80 8.83
N GLU A 40 -11.95 9.24 7.84
CA GLU A 40 -13.40 9.49 7.72
C GLU A 40 -14.28 8.28 8.09
N HIS A 41 -13.70 7.08 8.25
CA HIS A 41 -14.49 5.87 8.50
C HIS A 41 -14.16 5.21 9.86
N PRO A 42 -15.02 5.34 10.88
CA PRO A 42 -14.83 4.65 12.18
C PRO A 42 -15.01 3.12 12.11
N LYS A 43 -15.22 2.54 10.92
CA LYS A 43 -15.34 1.09 10.67
C LYS A 43 -14.16 0.57 9.83
N ILE A 44 -12.94 0.97 10.16
CA ILE A 44 -11.75 0.31 9.61
C ILE A 44 -11.72 -1.11 10.15
N ASN A 45 -12.27 -2.04 9.37
CA ASN A 45 -12.22 -3.44 9.68
C ASN A 45 -10.83 -3.97 9.29
N SER A 46 -10.22 -4.79 10.14
CA SER A 46 -8.89 -5.38 9.86
C SER A 46 -8.79 -6.03 8.47
N LYS A 47 -9.91 -6.49 7.91
CA LYS A 47 -10.01 -7.05 6.57
C LYS A 47 -9.79 -6.02 5.45
N VAL A 48 -10.29 -4.79 5.62
CA VAL A 48 -10.09 -3.71 4.64
C VAL A 48 -8.61 -3.32 4.56
N LEU A 49 -7.96 -3.21 5.72
CA LEU A 49 -6.52 -2.93 5.78
C LEU A 49 -5.68 -4.08 5.20
N LEU A 50 -6.06 -5.33 5.47
CA LEU A 50 -5.39 -6.49 4.86
C LEU A 50 -5.53 -6.51 3.34
N ASN A 51 -6.73 -6.28 2.81
CA ASN A 51 -6.95 -6.20 1.37
C ASN A 51 -6.15 -5.07 0.73
N TYR A 52 -6.04 -3.93 1.42
CA TYR A 52 -5.24 -2.80 0.95
C TYR A 52 -3.74 -3.13 0.94
N LEU A 53 -3.24 -3.73 2.03
CA LEU A 53 -1.86 -4.22 2.12
C LEU A 53 -1.53 -5.22 1.01
N GLU A 54 -2.44 -6.15 0.73
CA GLU A 54 -2.29 -7.15 -0.32
C GLU A 54 -2.27 -6.51 -1.70
N SER A 55 -3.11 -5.52 -1.94
CA SER A 55 -3.12 -4.75 -3.20
C SER A 55 -1.81 -4.01 -3.43
N LEU A 56 -1.25 -3.35 -2.40
CA LEU A 56 0.06 -2.70 -2.47
C LEU A 56 1.19 -3.71 -2.76
N LYS A 57 1.17 -4.88 -2.11
CA LYS A 57 2.15 -5.94 -2.36
C LYS A 57 2.05 -6.47 -3.80
N GLN A 58 0.83 -6.65 -4.32
CA GLN A 58 0.60 -7.08 -5.70
C GLN A 58 1.08 -6.03 -6.71
N LEU A 59 0.84 -4.74 -6.45
CA LEU A 59 1.32 -3.66 -7.31
C LEU A 59 2.86 -3.63 -7.38
N LEU A 60 3.51 -3.74 -6.23
CA LEU A 60 4.97 -3.88 -6.14
C LEU A 60 5.48 -5.12 -6.88
N LEU A 61 4.82 -6.26 -6.70
CA LEU A 61 5.20 -7.50 -7.36
C LEU A 61 5.11 -7.34 -8.88
N HIS A 62 3.98 -6.85 -9.39
CA HIS A 62 3.76 -6.64 -10.81
C HIS A 62 4.76 -5.66 -11.41
N HIS A 63 5.07 -4.58 -10.70
CA HIS A 63 6.09 -3.64 -11.12
C HIS A 63 7.48 -4.30 -11.14
N ARG A 64 7.85 -5.04 -10.10
CA ARG A 64 9.12 -5.77 -10.05
C ARG A 64 9.23 -6.83 -11.14
N GLU A 65 8.17 -7.56 -11.44
CA GLU A 65 8.13 -8.53 -12.53
C GLU A 65 8.30 -7.83 -13.88
N THR A 66 7.55 -6.76 -14.12
CA THR A 66 7.66 -5.97 -15.37
C THR A 66 9.05 -5.36 -15.54
N HIS A 67 9.68 -4.93 -14.45
CA HIS A 67 11.02 -4.34 -14.44
C HIS A 67 12.15 -5.40 -14.51
N LEU A 68 11.90 -6.65 -14.09
CA LEU A 68 12.85 -7.77 -14.19
C LEU A 68 12.90 -8.40 -15.59
N ILE A 69 11.90 -8.14 -16.45
CA ILE A 69 11.82 -8.70 -17.81
C ILE A 69 12.63 -7.85 -18.82
N ASN A 70 13.29 -6.76 -18.40
CA ASN A 70 14.02 -5.87 -19.30
C ASN A 70 15.54 -5.83 -19.06
#